data_AF-A0A4Q5NMU8-F1
#
_entry.id   AF-A0A4Q5NMU8-F1
#
_cell.length_a   1.000
_cell.length_b   1.000
_cell.length_c   1.000
_cell.angle_alpha   90.00
_cell.angle_beta   90.00
_cell.angle_gamma   90.00
#
_symmetry.space_group_name_H-M   'P 1'
#
loop_
_entity.id
_entity.type
_entity.pdbx_description
1 polymer ?
#
loop_
_entity_poly.entity_id
_entity_poly.type
_entity_poly.pdbx_seq_one_letter_code
_entity_poly.pdbx_strand_id
1 'polypeptide(L)'
;MSRPDFVEYVRIRRENQPLVEQFGMGEVGWAQELIYNSVDGCRSQIRRFESSKRDYSGGYRAALAIIEREGGRNLQSKKALIEKALKKVDPTFEPAPDSTHRCAACGCNKAISPKYLMCFTHWALVPQDIQRAVWRHYKPGQERGEKQPTIEYMEAVRAAVAAVREVAF
;
A
#
# COMPACT_ATOMS: atom_id res chain seq x y z
N MET A 1 6.27 1.69 26.17
CA MET A 1 6.97 1.45 24.89
C MET A 1 8.03 2.54 24.74
N SER A 2 9.31 2.19 24.60
CA SER A 2 10.37 3.19 24.41
C SER A 2 10.18 3.88 23.07
N ARG A 3 10.31 5.21 23.05
CA ARG A 3 10.38 5.96 21.79
C ARG A 3 11.51 5.39 20.92
N PRO A 4 11.36 5.34 19.59
CA PRO A 4 12.47 5.02 18.70
C PRO A 4 13.65 5.93 19.02
N ASP A 5 14.88 5.41 18.97
CA ASP A 5 16.04 6.27 19.13
C ASP A 5 16.12 7.30 17.99
N PHE A 6 16.95 8.32 18.19
CA PHE A 6 17.11 9.41 17.23
C PHE A 6 17.55 8.93 15.84
N VAL A 7 18.31 7.83 15.76
CA VAL A 7 18.82 7.26 14.51
C VAL A 7 17.70 6.59 13.73
N GLU A 8 16.84 5.82 14.40
CA GLU A 8 15.67 5.19 13.79
C GLU A 8 14.65 6.25 13.35
N TYR A 9 14.47 7.32 14.15
CA TYR A 9 13.66 8.48 13.75
C TYR A 9 14.20 9.17 12.49
N VAL A 10 15.52 9.35 12.39
CA VAL A 10 16.17 9.97 11.21
C VAL A 10 16.12 9.04 9.98
N ARG A 11 16.26 7.72 10.16
CA ARG A 11 16.12 6.73 9.08
C ARG A 11 14.70 6.73 8.50
N ILE A 12 13.71 6.61 9.39
CA ILE A 12 12.29 6.74 9.07
C ILE A 12 12.01 8.11 8.40
N ARG A 13 12.65 9.19 8.85
CA ARG A 13 12.53 10.54 8.25
C ARG A 13 13.07 10.61 6.81
N ARG A 14 14.20 9.95 6.53
CA ARG A 14 14.80 9.88 5.18
C ARG A 14 13.96 9.01 4.23
N GLU A 15 13.47 7.87 4.71
CA GLU A 15 12.63 6.95 3.93
C GLU A 15 11.23 7.52 3.64
N ASN A 16 10.74 8.47 4.47
CA ASN A 16 9.45 9.13 4.30
C ASN A 16 9.53 10.54 3.68
N GLN A 17 10.69 10.96 3.18
CA GLN A 17 10.89 12.30 2.60
C GLN A 17 9.84 12.66 1.52
N PRO A 18 9.47 11.77 0.57
CA PRO A 18 8.41 12.08 -0.40
C PRO A 18 7.04 12.33 0.23
N LEU A 19 6.73 11.66 1.35
CA LEU A 19 5.48 11.87 2.09
C LEU A 19 5.53 13.17 2.89
N VAL A 20 6.69 13.56 3.40
CA VAL A 20 6.89 14.83 4.11
C VAL A 20 6.71 16.01 3.16
N GLU A 21 7.19 15.88 1.92
CA GLU A 21 6.96 16.87 0.85
C GLU A 21 5.48 16.97 0.46
N GLN A 22 4.76 15.84 0.47
CA GLN A 22 3.35 15.79 0.09
C GLN A 22 2.39 16.26 1.20
N PHE A 23 2.61 15.87 2.45
CA PHE A 23 1.66 16.07 3.56
C PHE A 23 2.17 17.00 4.65
N GLY A 24 3.47 17.32 4.66
CA GLY A 24 4.11 18.07 5.72
C GLY A 24 4.59 17.21 6.88
N MET A 25 5.64 17.69 7.56
CA MET A 25 6.33 16.95 8.63
C MET A 25 5.43 16.63 9.83
N GLY A 26 4.49 17.51 10.16
CA GLY A 26 3.52 17.30 11.23
C GLY A 26 2.64 16.09 10.95
N GLU A 27 2.01 16.05 9.76
CA GLU A 27 1.08 14.98 9.37
C GLU A 27 1.77 13.62 9.28
N VAL A 28 3.00 13.58 8.74
CA VAL A 28 3.79 12.34 8.65
C VAL A 28 4.24 11.85 10.03
N GLY A 29 4.58 12.76 10.95
CA GLY A 29 4.91 12.39 12.33
C GLY A 29 3.74 11.72 13.05
N TRP A 30 2.52 12.25 12.90
CA TRP A 30 1.31 11.64 13.47
C TRP A 30 0.95 10.31 12.79
N ALA A 31 1.10 10.24 11.48
CA ALA A 31 0.85 9.03 10.71
C ALA A 31 1.71 7.85 11.22
N GLN A 32 2.97 8.11 11.55
CA GLN A 32 3.87 7.13 12.13
C GLN A 32 3.42 6.70 13.53
N GLU A 33 2.98 7.62 14.38
CA GLU A 33 2.43 7.25 15.69
C GLU A 33 1.20 6.33 15.56
N LEU A 34 0.31 6.58 14.59
CA LEU A 34 -0.83 5.70 14.31
C LEU A 34 -0.41 4.30 13.86
N ILE A 35 0.67 4.20 13.08
CA ILE A 35 1.11 2.96 12.44
C ILE A 35 2.01 2.12 13.34
N TYR A 36 2.89 2.72 14.15
CA TYR A 36 3.84 1.97 14.99
C TYR A 36 3.23 1.49 16.31
N ASN A 37 2.00 1.89 16.63
CA ASN A 37 1.25 1.36 17.78
C ASN A 37 0.64 -0.03 17.50
N SER A 38 0.17 -0.73 18.54
CA SER A 38 -0.72 -1.89 18.36
C SER A 38 -2.05 -1.47 17.70
N VAL A 39 -2.86 -2.44 17.25
CA VAL A 39 -4.20 -2.13 16.70
C VAL A 39 -5.06 -1.39 17.73
N ASP A 40 -4.98 -1.79 19.00
CA ASP A 40 -5.69 -1.11 20.09
C ASP A 40 -5.13 0.28 20.39
N GLY A 41 -3.81 0.45 20.29
CA GLY A 41 -3.16 1.75 20.41
C GLY A 41 -3.60 2.72 19.30
N CYS A 42 -3.66 2.24 18.05
CA CYS A 42 -4.19 2.98 16.91
C CYS A 42 -5.64 3.41 17.15
N ARG A 43 -6.51 2.48 17.58
CA ARG A 43 -7.92 2.78 17.93
C ARG A 43 -8.03 3.83 19.03
N SER A 44 -7.18 3.74 20.06
CA SER A 44 -7.19 4.68 21.18
C SER A 44 -6.75 6.08 20.75
N GLN A 45 -5.74 6.19 19.88
CA GLN A 45 -5.32 7.47 19.32
C GLN A 45 -6.41 8.11 18.45
N ILE A 46 -7.06 7.34 17.56
CA ILE A 46 -8.17 7.84 16.74
C ILE A 46 -9.27 8.45 17.63
N ARG A 47 -9.68 7.76 18.71
CA ARG A 47 -10.68 8.30 19.65
C ARG A 47 -10.24 9.62 20.28
N ARG A 48 -8.95 9.74 20.63
CA ARG A 48 -8.39 10.99 21.18
C ARG A 48 -8.44 12.12 20.14
N PHE A 49 -8.12 11.83 18.88
CA PHE A 49 -8.18 12.80 17.80
C PHE A 49 -9.61 13.29 17.56
N GLU A 50 -10.57 12.36 17.46
CA GLU A 50 -12.00 12.65 17.37
C GLU A 50 -12.47 13.57 18.51
N SER A 51 -11.97 13.37 19.73
CA SER A 51 -12.33 14.22 20.89
C SER A 51 -11.74 15.64 20.86
N SER A 52 -10.64 15.84 20.13
CA SER A 52 -9.89 17.11 20.14
C SER A 52 -10.44 18.18 19.19
N LYS A 53 -11.38 17.82 18.31
CA LYS A 53 -12.00 18.69 17.29
C LYS A 53 -11.02 19.37 16.31
N ARG A 54 -9.75 18.96 16.28
CA ARG A 54 -8.78 19.40 15.27
C ARG A 54 -8.97 18.60 13.97
N ASP A 55 -8.58 19.19 12.85
CA ASP A 55 -8.51 18.47 11.57
C ASP A 55 -7.24 17.61 11.52
N TYR A 56 -7.42 16.31 11.28
CA TYR A 56 -6.34 15.32 11.11
C TYR A 56 -6.46 14.59 9.76
N SER A 57 -7.25 15.11 8.83
CA SER A 57 -7.43 14.51 7.51
C SER A 57 -6.11 14.29 6.78
N GLY A 58 -5.17 15.24 6.89
CA GLY A 58 -3.80 15.13 6.38
C GLY A 58 -3.05 13.92 6.96
N GLY A 59 -3.07 13.76 8.28
CA GLY A 59 -2.39 12.68 8.99
C GLY A 59 -2.98 11.31 8.69
N TYR A 60 -4.31 11.21 8.53
CA TYR A 60 -4.94 9.97 8.09
C TYR A 60 -4.53 9.62 6.65
N ARG A 61 -4.49 10.59 5.74
CA ARG A 61 -4.04 10.38 4.35
C ARG A 61 -2.56 9.95 4.30
N ALA A 62 -1.70 10.59 5.09
CA ALA A 62 -0.30 10.20 5.22
C ALA A 62 -0.17 8.77 5.79
N ALA A 63 -1.00 8.39 6.77
CA ALA A 63 -0.96 7.05 7.35
C ALA A 63 -1.38 5.96 6.36
N LEU A 64 -2.39 6.22 5.53
CA LEU A 64 -2.78 5.29 4.46
C LEU A 64 -1.65 5.13 3.45
N ALA A 65 -0.98 6.21 3.04
CA ALA A 65 0.14 6.15 2.10
C ALA A 65 1.31 5.30 2.64
N ILE A 66 1.63 5.40 3.94
CA ILE A 66 2.65 4.56 4.58
C ILE A 66 2.21 3.08 4.61
N ILE A 67 0.94 2.81 4.98
CA ILE A 67 0.39 1.45 5.04
C ILE A 67 0.40 0.77 3.66
N GLU A 68 0.03 1.51 2.61
CA GLU A 68 0.04 1.02 1.23
C GLU A 68 1.47 0.72 0.74
N ARG A 69 2.45 1.51 1.16
CA ARG A 69 3.86 1.28 0.85
C ARG A 69 4.40 0.01 1.50
N GLU A 70 4.17 -0.16 2.81
CA GLU A 70 4.79 -1.19 3.65
C GLU A 70 4.07 -2.55 3.57
N GLY A 71 2.73 -2.57 3.58
CA GLY A 71 1.92 -3.78 3.52
C GLY A 71 2.02 -4.71 4.75
N GLY A 72 1.16 -5.74 4.82
CA GLY A 72 1.16 -6.75 5.90
C GLY A 72 -0.14 -6.85 6.70
N ARG A 73 -0.39 -8.01 7.34
CA ARG A 73 -1.66 -8.33 8.02
C ARG A 73 -2.03 -7.33 9.13
N ASN A 74 -1.08 -6.96 9.99
CA ASN A 74 -1.29 -5.99 11.07
C ASN A 74 -1.57 -4.57 10.57
N LEU A 75 -1.09 -4.23 9.36
CA LEU A 75 -1.35 -2.94 8.74
C LEU A 75 -2.75 -2.88 8.09
N GLN A 76 -3.31 -4.01 7.64
CA GLN A 76 -4.68 -4.04 7.11
C GLN A 76 -5.73 -3.74 8.19
N SER A 77 -5.58 -4.28 9.40
CA SER A 77 -6.49 -3.96 10.50
C SER A 77 -6.43 -2.47 10.90
N LYS A 78 -5.26 -1.85 10.76
CA LYS A 78 -5.08 -0.40 11.00
C LYS A 78 -5.62 0.43 9.85
N LYS A 79 -5.43 -0.01 8.61
CA LYS A 79 -5.99 0.59 7.40
C LYS A 79 -7.49 0.81 7.55
N ALA A 80 -8.23 -0.24 7.91
CA ALA A 80 -9.68 -0.17 8.10
C ALA A 80 -10.10 0.83 9.20
N LEU A 81 -9.32 0.94 10.28
CA LEU A 81 -9.59 1.93 11.33
C LEU A 81 -9.36 3.36 10.84
N ILE A 82 -8.27 3.59 10.11
CA ILE A 82 -7.87 4.90 9.58
C ILE A 82 -8.82 5.35 8.46
N GLU A 83 -9.21 4.47 7.55
CA GLU A 83 -10.20 4.77 6.50
C GLU A 83 -11.56 5.15 7.11
N LYS A 84 -11.99 4.42 8.14
CA LYS A 84 -13.22 4.75 8.86
C LYS A 84 -13.13 6.13 9.53
N ALA A 85 -11.99 6.48 10.11
CA ALA A 85 -11.77 7.78 10.72
C ALA A 85 -11.72 8.90 9.67
N LEU A 86 -11.01 8.67 8.55
CA LEU A 86 -10.90 9.61 7.44
C LEU A 86 -12.27 9.89 6.81
N LYS A 87 -13.09 8.87 6.57
CA LYS A 87 -14.44 9.04 6.02
C LYS A 87 -15.37 9.86 6.92
N LYS A 88 -15.13 9.88 8.25
CA LYS A 88 -15.91 10.72 9.18
C LYS A 88 -15.53 12.20 9.06
N VAL A 89 -14.24 12.50 8.90
CA VAL A 89 -13.74 13.89 8.84
C VAL A 89 -13.79 14.46 7.42
N ASP A 90 -13.70 13.58 6.42
CA ASP A 90 -13.79 13.88 5.00
C ASP A 90 -14.74 12.87 4.33
N PRO A 91 -16.04 13.19 4.23
CA PRO A 91 -17.03 12.33 3.60
C PRO A 91 -16.78 12.07 2.10
N THR A 92 -15.96 12.89 1.45
CA THR A 92 -15.61 12.74 0.03
C THR A 92 -14.47 11.73 -0.18
N PHE A 93 -13.87 11.24 0.90
CA PHE A 93 -12.87 10.18 0.83
C PHE A 93 -13.51 8.85 0.42
N GLU A 94 -13.16 8.40 -0.79
CA GLU A 94 -13.39 7.02 -1.23
C GLU A 94 -12.12 6.20 -0.96
N PRO A 95 -12.19 5.16 -0.10
CA PRO A 95 -11.05 4.29 0.12
C PRO A 95 -10.68 3.60 -1.19
N ALA A 96 -9.37 3.41 -1.41
CA ALA A 96 -8.92 2.56 -2.50
C ALA A 96 -9.57 1.17 -2.30
N PRO A 97 -10.20 0.59 -3.33
CA PRO A 97 -10.88 -0.70 -3.19
C PRO A 97 -9.90 -1.70 -2.59
N ASP A 98 -10.35 -2.45 -1.56
CA ASP A 98 -9.56 -3.50 -0.94
C ASP A 98 -9.09 -4.47 -2.02
N SER A 99 -7.84 -4.31 -2.46
CA SER A 99 -7.29 -5.21 -3.44
C SER A 99 -6.98 -6.53 -2.73
N THR A 100 -7.90 -7.48 -2.81
CA THR A 100 -7.63 -8.89 -2.53
C THR A 100 -6.49 -9.44 -3.39
N HIS A 101 -6.17 -8.73 -4.49
CA HIS A 101 -5.08 -9.03 -5.39
C HIS A 101 -3.71 -8.78 -4.74
N ARG A 102 -2.89 -9.84 -4.75
CA ARG A 102 -1.51 -9.82 -4.23
C ARG A 102 -0.55 -9.94 -5.40
N CYS A 103 0.65 -9.44 -5.19
CA CYS A 103 1.74 -9.60 -6.14
C CYS A 103 1.92 -11.07 -6.53
N ALA A 104 2.00 -11.34 -7.85
CA ALA A 104 2.16 -12.69 -8.36
C ALA A 104 3.59 -13.26 -8.20
N ALA A 105 4.56 -12.45 -7.74
CA ALA A 105 5.91 -12.92 -7.46
C ALA A 105 5.91 -13.89 -6.26
N CYS A 106 6.62 -15.01 -6.40
CA CYS A 106 6.67 -16.04 -5.36
C CYS A 106 7.20 -15.45 -4.04
N GLY A 107 6.49 -15.68 -2.94
CA GLY A 107 6.87 -15.17 -1.61
C GLY A 107 6.51 -13.70 -1.35
N CYS A 108 6.07 -12.92 -2.35
CA CYS A 108 5.66 -11.54 -2.14
C CYS A 108 4.21 -11.44 -1.64
N ASN A 109 4.01 -10.84 -0.46
CA ASN A 109 2.67 -10.66 0.13
C ASN A 109 2.10 -9.25 -0.07
N LYS A 110 2.75 -8.41 -0.90
CA LYS A 110 2.31 -7.01 -1.11
C LYS A 110 0.95 -6.99 -1.79
N ALA A 111 0.00 -6.26 -1.19
CA ALA A 111 -1.29 -5.97 -1.81
C ALA A 111 -1.07 -4.97 -2.96
N ILE A 112 -1.69 -5.22 -4.10
CA ILE A 112 -1.55 -4.42 -5.30
C ILE A 112 -2.91 -4.25 -5.97
N SER A 113 -3.14 -3.13 -6.66
CA SER A 113 -4.39 -2.93 -7.40
C SER A 113 -4.64 -4.10 -8.39
N PRO A 114 -5.88 -4.58 -8.55
CA PRO A 114 -6.20 -5.72 -9.43
C PRO A 114 -5.73 -5.55 -10.89
N LYS A 115 -5.56 -4.30 -11.36
CA LYS A 115 -5.03 -4.00 -12.71
C LYS A 115 -3.54 -4.30 -12.87
N TYR A 116 -2.81 -4.55 -11.79
CA TYR A 116 -1.38 -4.84 -11.80
C TYR A 116 -1.14 -6.32 -11.51
N LEU A 117 -0.22 -6.93 -12.26
CA LEU A 117 0.19 -8.33 -12.04
C LEU A 117 1.14 -8.48 -10.84
N MET A 118 2.01 -7.49 -10.63
CA MET A 118 3.05 -7.49 -9.59
C MET A 118 3.19 -6.11 -8.97
N CYS A 119 3.85 -6.04 -7.81
CA CYS A 119 4.29 -4.76 -7.27
C CYS A 119 5.37 -4.15 -8.16
N PHE A 120 5.54 -2.83 -8.08
CA PHE A 120 6.50 -2.10 -8.91
C PHE A 120 7.92 -2.71 -8.88
N THR A 121 8.41 -3.11 -7.70
CA THR A 121 9.73 -3.71 -7.53
C THR A 121 9.89 -5.01 -8.32
N HIS A 122 8.95 -5.95 -8.22
CA HIS A 122 9.03 -7.21 -8.95
C HIS A 122 8.74 -7.02 -10.44
N TRP A 123 7.81 -6.12 -10.79
CA TRP A 123 7.53 -5.83 -12.20
C TRP A 123 8.76 -5.27 -12.92
N ALA A 124 9.56 -4.43 -12.26
CA ALA A 124 10.79 -3.88 -12.81
C ALA A 124 11.87 -4.95 -13.07
N LEU A 125 11.79 -6.11 -12.43
CA LEU A 125 12.71 -7.24 -12.66
C LEU A 125 12.30 -8.10 -13.86
N VAL A 126 11.07 -7.96 -14.37
CA VAL A 126 10.61 -8.70 -15.54
C VAL A 126 11.32 -8.17 -16.80
N PRO A 127 11.89 -9.02 -17.66
CA PRO A 127 12.45 -8.61 -18.94
C PRO A 127 11.47 -7.80 -19.81
N GLN A 128 11.96 -6.77 -20.51
CA GLN A 128 11.11 -5.79 -21.20
C GLN A 128 10.28 -6.39 -22.35
N ASP A 129 10.78 -7.42 -23.01
CA ASP A 129 10.05 -8.20 -24.01
C ASP A 129 8.85 -8.93 -23.38
N ILE A 130 9.03 -9.56 -22.22
CA ILE A 130 7.95 -10.20 -21.46
C ILE A 130 6.95 -9.16 -20.94
N GLN A 131 7.42 -8.02 -20.42
CA GLN A 131 6.54 -6.93 -20.00
C GLN A 131 5.64 -6.47 -21.14
N ARG A 132 6.21 -6.28 -22.34
CA ARG A 132 5.47 -5.90 -23.54
C ARG A 132 4.47 -6.98 -23.96
N ALA A 133 4.82 -8.26 -23.85
CA ALA A 133 3.90 -9.35 -24.15
C ALA A 133 2.67 -9.34 -23.22
N VAL A 134 2.87 -9.15 -21.91
CA VAL A 134 1.75 -9.03 -20.96
C VAL A 134 0.85 -7.85 -21.33
N TRP A 135 1.44 -6.66 -21.55
CA TRP A 135 0.68 -5.46 -21.90
C TRP A 135 -0.03 -5.56 -23.25
N ARG A 136 0.54 -6.26 -24.23
CA ARG A 136 -0.07 -6.47 -25.55
C ARG A 136 -1.39 -7.24 -25.46
N HIS A 137 -1.46 -8.21 -24.54
CA HIS A 137 -2.64 -9.07 -24.39
C HIS A 137 -3.58 -8.64 -23.27
N TYR A 138 -3.13 -7.74 -22.38
CA TYR A 138 -3.95 -7.20 -21.29
C TYR A 138 -5.13 -6.37 -21.82
N LYS A 139 -6.34 -6.68 -21.34
CA LYS A 139 -7.54 -5.87 -21.58
C LYS A 139 -8.04 -5.29 -20.26
N PRO A 140 -8.21 -3.95 -20.15
CA PRO A 140 -8.83 -3.36 -18.97
C PRO A 140 -10.20 -4.01 -18.65
N GLY A 141 -10.38 -4.41 -17.39
CA GLY A 141 -11.58 -5.08 -16.87
C GLY A 141 -11.47 -6.61 -16.80
N GLN A 142 -10.43 -7.23 -17.37
CA GLN A 142 -10.26 -8.69 -17.28
C GLN A 142 -9.98 -9.18 -15.85
N GLU A 143 -9.40 -8.31 -15.01
CA GLU A 143 -9.14 -8.57 -13.60
C GLU A 143 -10.41 -8.66 -12.74
N ARG A 144 -11.55 -8.19 -13.26
CA ARG A 144 -12.87 -8.22 -12.61
C ARG A 144 -13.74 -9.39 -13.07
N GLY A 145 -13.23 -10.24 -13.96
CA GLY A 145 -14.00 -11.35 -14.53
C GLY A 145 -14.98 -10.95 -15.64
N GLU A 146 -14.99 -9.66 -16.05
CA GLU A 146 -15.82 -9.16 -17.16
C GLU A 146 -15.39 -9.73 -18.51
N LYS A 147 -14.13 -10.19 -18.62
CA LYS A 147 -13.53 -10.75 -19.84
C LYS A 147 -12.65 -11.94 -19.47
N GLN A 148 -12.77 -13.04 -20.22
CA GLN A 148 -11.86 -14.16 -20.07
C GLN A 148 -10.46 -13.79 -20.61
N PRO A 149 -9.38 -14.01 -19.84
CA PRO A 149 -8.03 -13.79 -20.32
C PRO A 149 -7.73 -14.75 -21.48
N THR A 150 -7.02 -14.25 -22.49
CA THR A 150 -6.62 -15.10 -23.62
C THR A 150 -5.50 -16.06 -23.20
N ILE A 151 -5.29 -17.12 -23.97
CA ILE A 151 -4.22 -18.10 -23.71
C ILE A 151 -2.86 -17.40 -23.74
N GLU A 152 -2.66 -16.48 -24.70
CA GLU A 152 -1.42 -15.70 -24.85
C GLU A 152 -1.16 -14.79 -23.65
N TYR A 153 -2.21 -14.19 -23.07
CA TYR A 153 -2.08 -13.44 -21.81
C TYR A 153 -1.60 -14.34 -20.68
N MET A 154 -2.19 -15.53 -20.54
CA MET A 154 -1.83 -16.48 -19.48
C MET A 154 -0.41 -17.04 -19.65
N GLU A 155 0.06 -17.20 -20.88
CA GLU A 155 1.45 -17.57 -21.18
C GLU A 155 2.42 -16.45 -20.81
N ALA A 156 2.12 -15.22 -21.22
CA ALA A 156 2.94 -14.05 -20.88
C ALA A 156 3.02 -13.82 -19.36
N VAL A 157 1.90 -14.00 -18.63
CA VAL A 157 1.86 -13.94 -17.17
C VAL A 157 2.75 -15.01 -16.54
N ARG A 158 2.67 -16.26 -17.01
CA ARG A 158 3.51 -17.36 -16.51
C ARG A 158 4.99 -17.08 -16.74
N ALA A 159 5.35 -16.56 -17.91
CA ALA A 159 6.72 -16.14 -18.21
C ALA A 159 7.19 -15.02 -17.28
N ALA A 160 6.34 -14.01 -17.02
CA ALA A 160 6.66 -12.91 -16.09
C ALA A 160 6.90 -13.42 -14.67
N VAL A 161 6.04 -14.30 -14.16
CA VAL A 161 6.19 -14.91 -12.82
C VAL A 161 7.44 -15.77 -12.72
N ALA A 162 7.76 -16.55 -13.76
CA ALA A 162 8.97 -17.35 -13.80
C ALA A 162 10.23 -16.48 -13.77
N ALA A 163 10.25 -15.37 -14.51
CA ALA A 163 11.40 -14.47 -14.60
C ALA A 163 11.81 -13.84 -13.27
N VAL A 164 10.85 -13.65 -12.34
CA VAL A 164 11.12 -13.08 -11.01
C VAL A 164 11.26 -14.14 -9.91
N ARG A 165 11.06 -15.43 -10.22
CA ARG A 165 11.08 -16.52 -9.25
C ARG A 165 12.48 -16.83 -8.70
N GLU A 166 13.53 -16.38 -9.39
CA GLU A 166 14.93 -16.61 -9.01
C GLU A 166 15.58 -15.44 -8.27
N VAL A 167 14.89 -14.31 -8.13
CA VAL A 167 15.42 -13.12 -7.44
C VAL A 167 14.96 -13.12 -5.98
N ALA A 168 15.25 -14.20 -5.27
CA ALA A 168 15.10 -14.27 -3.82
C ALA A 168 16.44 -13.87 -3.19
N PHE A 169 16.53 -12.63 -2.70
CA PHE A 169 17.57 -12.23 -1.74
C PHE A 169 17.08 -12.49 -0.32
#